data_AF-A0A2X1MU57-F1
#
_entry.id   AF-A0A2X1MU57-F1
#
_cell.length_a   1.000
_cell.length_b   1.000
_cell.length_c   1.000
_cell.angle_alpha   90.00
_cell.angle_beta   90.00
_cell.angle_gamma   90.00
#
_symmetry.space_group_name_H-M   'P 1'
#
loop_
_entity.id
_entity.type
_entity.pdbx_description
1 polymer ?
#
loop_
_entity_poly.entity_id
_entity_poly.type
_entity_poly.pdbx_seq_one_letter_code
_entity_poly.pdbx_strand_id
1 'polypeptide(L)'
;MANNEGTWNLGSSSEGNNTGMLEVNNNSAFNNRGEFILDNDKNAVHINQSGTLYNTGHMNISNSSHNGAVNMWGGNGRFINDGTIDVSAKSLVVSANNAGDQNAFFWNQDNGVINFDHDSASAVKVTHSNFIAQNDAS
;
A
#
# COMPACT_ATOMS: atom_id res chain seq x y z
N MET A 1 -6.46 -1.27 15.72
CA MET A 1 -5.39 -2.05 15.06
C MET A 1 -6.02 -3.31 14.53
N ALA A 2 -5.71 -3.69 13.29
CA ALA A 2 -6.13 -4.95 12.67
C ALA A 2 -4.87 -5.76 12.32
N ASN A 3 -4.92 -7.07 12.58
CA ASN A 3 -3.81 -7.99 12.28
C ASN A 3 -4.32 -9.07 11.34
N ASN A 4 -3.68 -9.22 10.18
CA ASN A 4 -3.89 -10.35 9.29
C ASN A 4 -2.80 -11.39 9.55
N GLU A 5 -3.17 -12.51 10.15
CA GLU A 5 -2.28 -13.67 10.39
C GLU A 5 -2.61 -14.83 9.41
N GLY A 6 -3.60 -14.65 8.53
CA GLY A 6 -4.07 -15.65 7.57
C GLY A 6 -4.13 -15.06 6.16
N THR A 7 -5.15 -15.42 5.38
CA THR A 7 -5.39 -14.81 4.07
C THR A 7 -6.45 -13.72 4.15
N TRP A 8 -6.11 -12.54 3.65
CA TRP A 8 -7.01 -11.40 3.51
C TRP A 8 -7.19 -11.06 2.04
N ASN A 9 -8.37 -11.32 1.49
CA ASN A 9 -8.74 -10.87 0.14
C ASN A 9 -9.40 -9.50 0.23
N LEU A 10 -8.83 -8.49 -0.44
CA LEU A 10 -9.32 -7.13 -0.34
C LEU A 10 -10.52 -6.89 -1.27
N GLY A 11 -11.72 -6.99 -0.69
CA GLY A 11 -12.99 -6.79 -1.38
C GLY A 11 -13.23 -7.81 -2.50
N SER A 12 -14.20 -7.53 -3.36
CA SER A 12 -14.52 -8.39 -4.52
C SER A 12 -14.71 -7.60 -5.81
N SER A 13 -14.41 -8.24 -6.95
CA SER A 13 -14.70 -7.71 -8.29
C SER A 13 -16.20 -7.60 -8.60
N SER A 14 -17.05 -8.28 -7.82
CA SER A 14 -18.51 -8.23 -7.95
C SER A 14 -19.16 -7.05 -7.21
N GLU A 15 -18.39 -6.31 -6.41
CA GLU A 15 -18.89 -5.19 -5.61
C GLU A 15 -18.84 -3.87 -6.39
N GLY A 16 -19.50 -2.83 -5.85
CA GLY A 16 -19.34 -1.48 -6.36
C GLY A 16 -17.92 -0.96 -6.10
N ASN A 17 -17.47 0.00 -6.91
CA ASN A 17 -16.15 0.62 -6.76
C ASN A 17 -15.93 1.12 -5.32
N ASN A 18 -14.80 0.71 -4.75
CA ASN A 18 -14.33 1.01 -3.41
C ASN A 18 -15.28 0.60 -2.27
N THR A 19 -16.18 -0.36 -2.49
CA THR A 19 -17.08 -0.85 -1.43
C THR A 19 -16.33 -1.69 -0.39
N GLY A 20 -15.34 -2.47 -0.83
CA GLY A 20 -14.54 -3.38 0.00
C GLY A 20 -13.10 -2.90 0.21
N MET A 21 -12.84 -1.60 0.04
CA MET A 21 -11.50 -1.03 0.18
C MET A 21 -10.97 -1.09 1.61
N LEU A 22 -9.65 -1.05 1.77
CA LEU A 22 -9.01 -0.99 3.07
C LEU A 22 -8.69 0.47 3.38
N GLU A 23 -9.37 1.04 4.36
CA GLU A 23 -9.04 2.35 4.90
C GLU A 23 -8.20 2.23 6.17
N VAL A 24 -6.96 2.73 6.11
CA VAL A 24 -6.08 2.87 7.27
C VAL A 24 -5.99 4.36 7.62
N ASN A 25 -6.82 4.79 8.56
CA ASN A 25 -7.04 6.20 8.87
C ASN A 25 -6.49 6.59 10.25
N ASN A 26 -6.30 7.90 10.48
CA ASN A 26 -5.94 8.49 11.77
C ASN A 26 -4.69 7.83 12.35
N ASN A 27 -4.74 7.22 13.52
CA ASN A 27 -3.62 6.50 14.14
C ASN A 27 -3.84 4.98 14.12
N SER A 28 -4.69 4.48 13.21
CA SER A 28 -4.91 3.05 13.05
C SER A 28 -3.72 2.38 12.35
N ALA A 29 -3.55 1.10 12.65
CA ALA A 29 -2.56 0.26 12.02
C ALA A 29 -3.23 -1.00 11.48
N PHE A 30 -2.84 -1.39 10.26
CA PHE A 30 -3.09 -2.70 9.69
C PHE A 30 -1.75 -3.42 9.55
N ASN A 31 -1.60 -4.53 10.27
CA ASN A 31 -0.41 -5.36 10.24
C ASN A 31 -0.68 -6.60 9.41
N ASN A 32 -0.05 -6.72 8.25
CA ASN A 32 -0.08 -7.92 7.45
C ASN A 32 1.08 -8.84 7.85
N ARG A 33 0.77 -9.98 8.46
CA ARG A 33 1.74 -11.03 8.79
C ARG A 33 1.50 -12.34 8.02
N GLY A 34 0.30 -12.51 7.49
CA GLY A 34 -0.07 -13.58 6.56
C GLY A 34 -0.01 -13.13 5.11
N GLU A 35 -1.01 -13.57 4.34
CA GLU A 35 -1.20 -13.29 2.92
C GLU A 35 -2.24 -12.18 2.72
N PHE A 36 -1.91 -11.11 2.02
CA PHE A 36 -2.85 -10.08 1.60
C PHE A 36 -2.96 -10.07 0.08
N ILE A 37 -4.17 -10.18 -0.44
CA ILE A 37 -4.43 -10.31 -1.88
C ILE A 37 -5.28 -9.13 -2.34
N LEU A 38 -4.79 -8.44 -3.37
CA LEU A 38 -5.57 -7.47 -4.14
C LEU A 38 -5.48 -7.81 -5.64
N ASP A 39 -6.56 -8.37 -6.16
CA ASP A 39 -6.64 -8.96 -7.51
C ASP A 39 -7.82 -8.42 -8.33
N ASN A 40 -8.47 -7.36 -7.85
CA ASN A 40 -9.65 -6.78 -8.51
C ASN A 40 -9.47 -5.28 -8.84
N ASP A 41 -10.16 -4.83 -9.87
CA ASP A 41 -10.17 -3.44 -10.35
C ASP A 41 -11.15 -2.54 -9.58
N LYS A 42 -11.77 -3.06 -8.51
CA LYS A 42 -12.80 -2.36 -7.73
C LYS A 42 -12.27 -1.75 -6.46
N ASN A 43 -11.19 -2.27 -5.89
CA ASN A 43 -10.69 -1.85 -4.59
C ASN A 43 -9.22 -1.43 -4.61
N ALA A 44 -8.82 -0.74 -3.55
CA ALA A 44 -7.46 -0.30 -3.27
C ALA A 44 -7.28 -0.12 -1.75
N VAL A 45 -6.04 0.09 -1.32
CA VAL A 45 -5.74 0.53 0.05
C VAL A 45 -5.62 2.05 0.06
N HIS A 46 -6.32 2.71 0.98
CA HIS A 46 -6.14 4.13 1.27
C HIS A 46 -5.49 4.30 2.64
N ILE A 47 -4.37 5.02 2.66
CA ILE A 47 -3.75 5.48 3.90
C ILE A 47 -4.08 6.97 4.03
N ASN A 48 -4.90 7.31 5.01
CA ASN A 48 -5.29 8.68 5.30
C ASN A 48 -4.69 9.15 6.63
N GLN A 49 -4.35 10.43 6.70
CA GLN A 49 -3.85 11.07 7.91
C GLN A 49 -2.59 10.35 8.42
N SER A 50 -2.57 9.76 9.61
CA SER A 50 -1.38 9.13 10.20
C SER A 50 -1.43 7.59 10.18
N GLY A 51 -2.28 7.00 9.33
CA GLY A 51 -2.50 5.55 9.27
C GLY A 51 -1.23 4.79 8.91
N THR A 52 -1.11 3.56 9.39
CA THR A 52 0.07 2.71 9.13
C THR A 52 -0.32 1.36 8.54
N LEU A 53 0.12 1.09 7.31
CA LEU A 53 0.15 -0.25 6.74
C LEU A 53 1.53 -0.83 7.00
N TYR A 54 1.61 -1.96 7.68
CA TYR A 54 2.87 -2.65 7.93
C TYR A 54 2.81 -4.08 7.40
N ASN A 55 3.68 -4.41 6.45
CA ASN A 55 3.82 -5.75 5.91
C ASN A 55 5.06 -6.45 6.48
N THR A 56 4.87 -7.56 7.19
CA THR A 56 5.93 -8.52 7.53
C THR A 56 5.65 -9.91 6.95
N GLY A 57 4.51 -10.07 6.26
CA GLY A 57 4.11 -11.30 5.59
C GLY A 57 4.29 -11.17 4.08
N HIS A 58 3.27 -11.56 3.33
CA HIS A 58 3.25 -11.47 1.87
C HIS A 58 2.04 -10.66 1.37
N MET A 59 2.29 -9.82 0.36
CA MET A 59 1.25 -9.10 -0.38
C MET A 59 1.30 -9.49 -1.86
N ASN A 60 0.22 -10.04 -2.40
CA ASN A 60 0.06 -10.32 -3.83
C ASN A 60 -0.90 -9.32 -4.47
N ILE A 61 -0.37 -8.49 -5.36
CA ILE A 61 -1.07 -7.33 -5.92
C ILE A 61 -1.03 -7.43 -7.46
N SER A 62 -2.14 -7.87 -8.04
CA SER A 62 -2.28 -8.06 -9.49
C SER A 62 -3.27 -7.10 -10.16
N ASN A 63 -4.08 -6.37 -9.38
CA ASN A 63 -4.96 -5.33 -9.91
C ASN A 63 -5.23 -4.24 -8.87
N SER A 64 -5.84 -3.11 -9.27
CA SER A 64 -6.32 -2.08 -8.35
C SER A 64 -7.24 -1.06 -9.04
N SER A 65 -8.21 -0.52 -8.29
CA SER A 65 -9.11 0.54 -8.78
C SER A 65 -8.44 1.88 -9.05
N HIS A 66 -7.27 2.15 -8.48
CA HIS A 66 -6.58 3.44 -8.59
C HIS A 66 -5.27 3.36 -9.36
N ASN A 67 -4.55 4.48 -9.48
CA ASN A 67 -3.24 4.54 -10.12
C ASN A 67 -2.15 3.79 -9.35
N GLY A 68 -2.39 3.48 -8.07
CA GLY A 68 -1.64 2.49 -7.34
C GLY A 68 -2.50 1.63 -6.42
N ALA A 69 -1.91 0.53 -5.96
CA ALA A 69 -2.55 -0.38 -5.01
C ALA A 69 -2.71 0.24 -3.62
N VAL A 70 -1.69 0.99 -3.18
CA VAL A 70 -1.69 1.79 -1.96
C VAL A 70 -1.66 3.27 -2.33
N ASN A 71 -2.70 4.00 -1.92
CA ASN A 71 -2.86 5.41 -2.20
C ASN A 71 -2.67 6.20 -0.90
N MET A 72 -1.68 7.08 -0.86
CA MET A 72 -1.41 7.93 0.29
C MET A 72 -2.12 9.27 0.12
N TRP A 73 -3.22 9.46 0.86
CA TRP A 73 -4.17 10.56 0.69
C TRP A 73 -3.86 11.78 1.57
N GLY A 74 -2.59 12.14 1.66
CA GLY A 74 -2.10 13.24 2.48
C GLY A 74 -1.98 12.92 3.97
N GLY A 75 -1.60 13.93 4.77
CA GLY A 75 -1.21 13.73 6.16
C GLY A 75 0.16 13.06 6.30
N ASN A 76 0.34 12.25 7.34
CA ASN A 76 1.62 11.68 7.76
C ASN A 76 1.59 10.13 7.73
N GLY A 77 0.91 9.58 6.71
CA GLY A 77 0.66 8.14 6.57
C GLY A 77 1.95 7.36 6.35
N ARG A 78 1.92 6.08 6.72
CA ARG A 78 3.09 5.20 6.65
C ARG A 78 2.75 3.90 5.96
N PHE A 79 3.51 3.54 4.94
CA PHE A 79 3.55 2.18 4.43
C PHE A 79 4.95 1.64 4.62
N ILE A 80 5.06 0.60 5.44
CA ILE A 80 6.32 -0.05 5.79
C ILE A 80 6.26 -1.48 5.26
N ASN A 81 7.31 -1.90 4.56
CA ASN A 81 7.50 -3.28 4.10
C ASN A 81 8.77 -3.86 4.71
N ASP A 82 8.61 -4.97 5.42
CA ASP A 82 9.66 -5.84 5.97
C ASP A 82 9.40 -7.31 5.57
N GLY A 83 8.45 -7.53 4.65
CA GLY A 83 8.13 -8.83 4.08
C GLY A 83 8.27 -8.81 2.56
N THR A 84 7.50 -9.65 1.88
CA THR A 84 7.53 -9.74 0.41
C THR A 84 6.27 -9.11 -0.19
N ILE A 85 6.45 -8.39 -1.29
CA ILE A 85 5.35 -7.83 -2.08
C ILE A 85 5.57 -8.20 -3.54
N ASP A 86 4.66 -8.98 -4.10
CA ASP A 86 4.58 -9.28 -5.53
C ASP A 86 3.58 -8.31 -6.18
N VAL A 87 4.03 -7.55 -7.18
CA VAL A 87 3.22 -6.51 -7.82
C VAL A 87 3.29 -6.64 -9.34
N SER A 88 2.17 -7.02 -9.94
CA SER A 88 1.95 -6.96 -11.40
C SER A 88 0.84 -6.00 -11.80
N ALA A 89 0.23 -5.34 -10.80
CA ALA A 89 -0.72 -4.27 -11.00
C ALA A 89 -0.04 -3.00 -11.58
N LYS A 90 -0.66 -1.84 -11.37
CA LYS A 90 -0.05 -0.52 -11.63
C LYS A 90 1.07 -0.26 -10.61
N SER A 91 1.34 1.01 -10.26
CA SER A 91 2.28 1.31 -9.17
C SER A 91 1.84 0.66 -7.86
N LEU A 92 2.80 0.20 -7.04
CA LEU A 92 2.50 -0.27 -5.68
C LEU A 92 2.00 0.89 -4.82
N VAL A 93 2.77 1.98 -4.77
CA VAL A 93 2.48 3.15 -3.93
C VAL A 93 2.39 4.39 -4.79
N VAL A 94 1.34 5.18 -4.56
CA VAL A 94 1.19 6.51 -5.15
C VAL A 94 0.86 7.56 -4.09
N SER A 95 1.40 8.76 -4.27
CA SER A 95 0.91 9.95 -3.56
C SER A 95 -0.36 10.44 -4.24
N ALA A 96 -1.49 10.45 -3.53
CA ALA A 96 -2.78 10.94 -4.06
C ALA A 96 -3.02 12.44 -3.77
N ASN A 97 -2.30 13.01 -2.79
CA ASN A 97 -2.33 14.43 -2.44
C ASN A 97 -1.01 14.83 -1.74
N ASN A 98 -0.78 16.12 -1.49
CA ASN A 98 0.33 16.59 -0.66
C ASN A 98 0.24 16.00 0.76
N ALA A 99 1.38 15.57 1.29
CA ALA A 99 1.50 15.13 2.67
C ALA A 99 1.58 16.33 3.63
N GLY A 100 1.28 16.07 4.89
CA GLY A 100 1.37 17.04 5.97
C GLY A 100 2.82 17.37 6.33
N ASP A 101 3.00 18.32 7.24
CA ASP A 101 4.31 18.87 7.60
C ASP A 101 5.26 17.85 8.26
N GLN A 102 4.76 16.71 8.74
CA GLN A 102 5.60 15.65 9.30
C GLN A 102 6.00 14.57 8.28
N ASN A 103 5.70 14.81 7.01
CA ASN A 103 5.85 13.91 5.87
C ASN A 103 5.03 12.62 5.96
N ALA A 104 4.67 12.11 4.79
CA ALA A 104 4.21 10.74 4.62
C ALA A 104 5.38 9.85 4.17
N PHE A 105 5.38 8.59 4.60
CA PHE A 105 6.50 7.68 4.39
C PHE A 105 6.09 6.41 3.66
N PHE A 106 6.88 6.08 2.65
CA PHE A 106 7.05 4.72 2.19
C PHE A 106 8.44 4.23 2.60
N TRP A 107 8.52 3.06 3.22
CA TRP A 107 9.79 2.47 3.64
C TRP A 107 9.83 0.98 3.33
N ASN A 108 10.70 0.58 2.41
CA ASN A 108 11.11 -0.80 2.24
C ASN A 108 12.34 -1.06 3.12
N GLN A 109 12.17 -1.86 4.17
CA GLN A 109 13.20 -2.18 5.15
C GLN A 109 14.23 -3.16 4.58
N ASP A 110 15.25 -3.48 5.36
CA ASP A 110 16.35 -4.36 4.98
C ASP A 110 15.91 -5.77 4.58
N ASN A 111 14.89 -6.34 5.24
CA ASN A 111 14.32 -7.64 4.83
C ASN A 111 13.21 -7.52 3.77
N GLY A 112 12.81 -6.29 3.42
CA GLY A 112 11.70 -6.03 2.53
C GLY A 112 12.03 -6.35 1.06
N VAL A 113 11.24 -7.20 0.43
CA VAL A 113 11.37 -7.52 -1.00
C VAL A 113 10.17 -7.00 -1.77
N ILE A 114 10.42 -6.36 -2.92
CA ILE A 114 9.38 -5.90 -3.84
C ILE A 114 9.68 -6.46 -5.23
N ASN A 115 8.93 -7.47 -5.62
CA ASN A 115 8.97 -8.05 -6.95
C ASN A 115 7.98 -7.28 -7.83
N PHE A 116 8.48 -6.22 -8.48
CA PHE A 116 7.66 -5.39 -9.35
C PHE A 116 7.80 -5.83 -10.81
N ASP A 117 6.72 -6.38 -11.36
CA ASP A 117 6.61 -6.87 -12.74
C ASP A 117 5.51 -6.11 -13.49
N HIS A 118 5.78 -4.84 -13.79
CA HIS A 118 4.92 -4.02 -14.63
C HIS A 118 5.73 -3.11 -15.54
N ASP A 119 5.63 -3.35 -16.85
CA ASP A 119 6.42 -2.67 -17.87
C ASP A 119 6.24 -1.14 -17.86
N SER A 120 7.35 -0.43 -18.02
CA SER A 120 7.38 1.04 -18.17
C SER A 120 6.71 1.82 -17.02
N ALA A 121 6.64 1.22 -15.84
CA ALA A 121 6.07 1.82 -14.65
C ALA A 121 7.08 1.90 -13.49
N SER A 122 6.66 2.50 -12.38
CA SER A 122 7.45 2.58 -11.15
C SER A 122 6.66 1.94 -10.01
N ALA A 123 7.32 1.14 -9.17
CA ALA A 123 6.72 0.58 -7.97
C ALA A 123 6.25 1.71 -7.03
N VAL A 124 7.07 2.74 -6.85
CA VAL A 124 6.76 3.91 -6.04
C VAL A 124 6.70 5.13 -6.94
N LYS A 125 5.55 5.80 -6.99
CA LYS A 125 5.33 7.00 -7.81
C LYS A 125 4.82 8.15 -6.94
N VAL A 126 5.75 9.01 -6.54
CA VAL A 126 5.47 10.21 -5.74
C VAL A 126 5.56 11.44 -6.63
N THR A 127 4.47 12.20 -6.70
CA THR A 127 4.34 13.42 -7.51
C THR A 127 3.88 14.63 -6.69
N HIS A 128 3.69 14.46 -5.38
CA HIS A 128 3.23 15.48 -4.45
C HIS A 128 4.32 15.82 -3.42
N SER A 129 4.16 16.93 -2.69
CA SER A 129 5.15 17.40 -1.72
C SER A 129 5.11 16.65 -0.39
N ASN A 130 6.20 16.73 0.37
CA ASN A 130 6.36 16.21 1.74
C ASN A 130 6.27 14.67 1.84
N PHE A 131 6.77 13.97 0.83
CA PHE A 131 6.87 12.50 0.85
C PHE A 131 8.31 12.08 0.97
N ILE A 132 8.53 11.02 1.75
CA ILE A 132 9.81 10.33 1.85
C ILE A 132 9.59 8.89 1.39
N ALA A 133 10.41 8.46 0.44
CA ALA A 133 10.52 7.08 0.02
C ALA A 133 11.92 6.58 0.34
N GLN A 134 12.01 5.54 1.15
CA GLN A 134 13.28 4.94 1.59
C GLN A 134 13.31 3.45 1.21
N ASN A 135 14.45 2.98 0.72
CA ASN A 135 14.71 1.59 0.41
C ASN A 135 16.05 1.17 1.03
N ASP A 136 15.99 0.35 2.07
CA ASP A 136 17.14 -0.20 2.77
C ASP A 136 17.42 -1.67 2.39
N ALA A 137 16.55 -2.27 1.56
CA ALA A 137 16.72 -3.64 1.08
C ALA A 137 18.00 -3.78 0.24
N SER A 138 18.73 -4.86 0.51
CA SER A 138 20.02 -5.21 -0.10
C SER A 138 19.90 -5.98 -1.39
#